data_AF-A0A9W8RY40-F1
#
_entry.id   AF-A0A9W8RY40-F1
#
_cell.length_a   1.000
_cell.length_b   1.000
_cell.length_c   1.000
_cell.angle_alpha   90.00
_cell.angle_beta   90.00
_cell.angle_gamma   90.00
#
_symmetry.space_group_name_H-M   'P 1'
#
loop_
_entity.id
_entity.type
_entity.pdbx_description
1 polymer ?
#
loop_
_entity_poly.entity_id
_entity_poly.type
_entity_poly.pdbx_seq_one_letter_code
_entity_poly.pdbx_strand_id
1 'polypeptide(L)'
;MPLPPTLTGLPCEIRTAIFGYYFQLDGGYIFNAESERLVDANGQPIDLSLMYACRSIANDTKDLPFSVNAVSFSTFYSPCWRAWAGRFEYLSTLHYFLQLDFLTYLGQFITVEIYSVIENKFPGFGTLLKMRIDHCQEYRSRLAEIEAGNGVGGYPENQDSEGLECDQHGPGNRTEEGSENNTNNQRPPRPPQDLEFVKIRGHADSYRDSTVYHSRYHGIYNAHKSVDMCTWCRVTQLPIMREAVAYSLRLVAKQQESKFTMLIRAALPRWSASHSPQEIHDLHLDQWTIPSQSSLAKMGGIYGDDPLWQRVQGWHNIYHEYPLPVVNYREKFRFSAAAAAIRCLSHLQDKVRMRLRKVVLVEDQLAVADPSSHAVGLIHFCQENTRLKVERRLK
;
A
#
# COMPACT_ATOMS: atom_id res chain seq x y z
N MET A 1 21.10 35.77 0.60
CA MET A 1 22.50 36.06 0.27
C MET A 1 23.01 34.98 -0.67
N PRO A 2 23.68 35.31 -1.79
CA PRO A 2 24.44 34.30 -2.53
C PRO A 2 25.54 33.76 -1.62
N LEU A 3 25.77 32.43 -1.65
CA LEU A 3 26.89 31.80 -0.95
C LEU A 3 28.20 32.44 -1.44
N PRO A 4 29.18 32.68 -0.55
CA PRO A 4 30.49 33.15 -0.97
C PRO A 4 31.09 32.15 -1.97
N PRO A 5 31.83 32.63 -2.99
CA PRO A 5 32.43 31.76 -3.99
C PRO A 5 33.37 30.78 -3.29
N THR A 6 33.06 29.49 -3.39
CA THR A 6 33.93 28.43 -2.89
C THR A 6 35.10 28.23 -3.85
N LEU A 7 36.25 27.74 -3.36
CA LEU A 7 37.41 27.43 -4.20
C LEU A 7 37.02 26.53 -5.39
N THR A 8 36.07 25.61 -5.19
CA THR A 8 35.51 24.72 -6.23
C THR A 8 34.54 25.39 -7.20
N GLY A 9 33.95 26.53 -6.82
CA GLY A 9 33.04 27.30 -7.66
C GLY A 9 33.73 28.29 -8.60
N LEU A 10 35.06 28.42 -8.51
CA LEU A 10 35.85 29.27 -9.41
C LEU A 10 36.07 28.58 -10.78
N PRO A 11 36.20 29.35 -11.88
CA PRO A 11 36.60 28.84 -13.20
C PRO A 11 37.87 27.97 -13.13
N CYS A 12 38.00 27.01 -14.04
CA CYS A 12 39.10 26.04 -13.98
C CYS A 12 40.47 26.71 -14.12
N GLU A 13 40.55 27.81 -14.86
CA GLU A 13 41.77 28.61 -15.07
C GLU A 13 42.25 29.23 -13.76
N ILE A 14 41.31 29.80 -13.00
CA ILE A 14 41.60 30.43 -11.70
C ILE A 14 42.00 29.37 -10.66
N ARG A 15 41.30 28.22 -10.63
CA ARG A 15 41.68 27.10 -9.75
C ARG A 15 43.08 26.58 -10.07
N THR A 16 43.40 26.42 -11.35
CA THR A 16 44.72 25.97 -11.81
C THR A 16 45.80 26.96 -11.42
N ALA A 17 45.56 28.26 -11.55
CA ALA A 17 46.50 29.29 -11.11
C ALA A 17 46.73 29.24 -9.60
N ILE A 18 45.68 29.16 -8.78
CA ILE A 18 45.78 29.07 -7.31
C ILE A 18 46.56 27.82 -6.88
N PHE A 19 46.23 26.65 -7.44
CA PHE A 19 46.96 25.42 -7.14
C PHE A 19 48.41 25.49 -7.64
N GLY A 20 48.65 26.12 -8.79
CA GLY A 20 49.99 26.42 -9.29
C GLY A 20 50.80 27.21 -8.27
N TYR A 21 50.27 28.32 -7.75
CA TYR A 21 50.94 29.12 -6.71
C TYR A 21 51.21 28.33 -5.42
N TYR A 22 50.28 27.47 -4.99
CA TYR A 22 50.46 26.67 -3.76
C TYR A 22 51.56 25.61 -3.90
N PHE A 23 51.60 24.91 -5.03
CA PHE A 23 52.56 23.81 -5.25
C PHE A 23 53.88 24.25 -5.89
N GLN A 24 53.99 25.51 -6.27
CA GLN A 24 55.22 26.09 -6.81
C GLN A 24 56.22 26.32 -5.67
N LEU A 25 57.43 25.79 -5.85
CA LEU A 25 58.53 25.91 -4.91
C LEU A 25 59.72 26.57 -5.61
N ASP A 26 60.36 27.52 -4.93
CA ASP A 26 61.63 28.08 -5.40
C ASP A 26 62.71 27.00 -5.36
N GLY A 27 63.34 26.73 -6.50
CA GLY A 27 64.34 25.65 -6.66
C GLY A 27 63.76 24.28 -6.99
N GLY A 28 62.43 24.11 -6.97
CA GLY A 28 61.75 22.88 -7.39
C GLY A 28 62.03 21.65 -6.52
N TYR A 29 61.82 20.46 -7.10
CA TYR A 29 62.09 19.18 -6.43
C TYR A 29 63.44 18.61 -6.87
N ILE A 30 64.20 18.10 -5.91
CA ILE A 30 65.50 17.44 -6.10
C ILE A 30 65.35 15.98 -5.71
N PHE A 31 65.96 15.08 -6.47
CA PHE A 31 66.05 13.68 -6.09
C PHE A 31 67.14 13.48 -5.03
N ASN A 32 66.76 13.02 -3.84
CA ASN A 32 67.68 12.67 -2.77
C ASN A 32 68.03 11.17 -2.89
N ALA A 33 69.28 10.89 -3.29
CA ALA A 33 69.78 9.54 -3.52
C ALA A 33 69.93 8.68 -2.24
N GLU A 34 70.04 9.29 -1.06
CA GLU A 34 70.12 8.56 0.22
C GLU A 34 68.74 8.05 0.65
N SER A 35 67.69 8.83 0.40
CA SER A 35 66.30 8.48 0.75
C SER A 35 65.51 7.82 -0.39
N GLU A 36 66.08 7.79 -1.61
CA GLU A 36 65.43 7.38 -2.86
C GLU A 36 64.10 8.10 -3.15
N ARG A 37 63.96 9.35 -2.69
CA ARG A 37 62.73 10.14 -2.79
C ARG A 37 62.99 11.53 -3.36
N LEU A 38 61.95 12.11 -3.95
CA LEU A 38 61.91 13.52 -4.29
C LEU A 38 61.66 14.34 -3.03
N VAL A 39 62.50 15.35 -2.82
CA VAL A 39 62.43 16.35 -1.75
C VAL A 39 62.46 17.74 -2.37
N ASP A 40 62.12 18.79 -1.63
CA ASP A 40 62.31 20.16 -2.07
C ASP A 40 63.79 20.58 -2.05
N ALA A 41 64.08 21.81 -2.50
CA ALA A 41 65.43 22.37 -2.51
C ALA A 41 66.08 22.51 -1.11
N ASN A 42 65.30 22.43 -0.03
CA ASN A 42 65.76 22.47 1.35
C ASN A 42 65.84 21.07 1.99
N GLY A 43 65.59 20.01 1.23
CA GLY A 43 65.60 18.62 1.69
C GLY A 43 64.33 18.17 2.41
N GLN A 44 63.24 18.95 2.38
CA GLN A 44 61.96 18.57 2.99
C GLN A 44 61.12 17.68 2.04
N PRO A 45 60.27 16.79 2.58
CA PRO A 45 59.34 16.01 1.78
C PRO A 45 58.33 16.89 1.02
N ILE A 46 57.73 16.35 -0.04
CA ILE A 46 56.67 17.02 -0.80
C ILE A 46 55.49 17.39 0.11
N ASP A 47 55.16 18.68 0.18
CA ASP A 47 54.00 19.15 0.95
C ASP A 47 52.68 18.85 0.23
N LEU A 48 52.00 17.79 0.69
CA LEU A 48 50.67 17.41 0.23
C LEU A 48 49.58 17.80 1.25
N SER A 49 49.88 18.68 2.20
CA SER A 49 48.99 19.02 3.33
C SER A 49 47.62 19.51 2.86
N LEU A 50 47.54 20.33 1.81
CA LEU A 50 46.26 20.79 1.24
C LEU A 50 45.38 19.62 0.75
N MET A 51 45.97 18.63 0.06
CA MET A 51 45.23 17.48 -0.44
C MET A 51 44.75 16.58 0.70
N TYR A 52 45.62 16.31 1.68
CA TYR A 52 45.26 15.48 2.83
C TYR A 52 44.26 16.18 3.75
N ALA A 53 44.37 17.49 3.97
CA ALA A 53 43.40 18.27 4.73
C ALA A 53 42.02 18.23 4.07
N CYS A 54 41.93 18.47 2.75
CA CYS A 54 40.67 18.35 2.01
C CYS A 54 40.05 16.94 2.15
N ARG A 55 40.86 15.89 2.02
CA ARG A 55 40.41 14.50 2.19
C ARG A 55 39.98 14.20 3.62
N SER A 56 40.72 14.68 4.62
CA SER A 56 40.39 14.52 6.05
C SER A 56 39.05 15.18 6.33
N ILE A 57 38.89 16.47 5.98
CA ILE A 57 37.65 17.20 6.18
C ILE A 57 36.48 16.50 5.49
N ALA A 58 36.64 16.06 4.24
CA ALA A 58 35.59 15.30 3.55
C ALA A 58 35.22 14.01 4.32
N ASN A 59 36.21 13.28 4.82
CA ASN A 59 35.98 12.06 5.60
C ASN A 59 35.33 12.32 6.96
N ASP A 60 35.74 13.39 7.64
CA ASP A 60 35.25 13.79 8.97
C ASP A 60 33.82 14.31 8.90
N THR A 61 33.45 14.91 7.77
CA THR A 61 32.17 15.61 7.59
C THR A 61 31.14 14.87 6.75
N LYS A 62 31.49 13.77 6.06
CA LYS A 62 30.59 13.06 5.12
C LYS A 62 29.23 12.67 5.70
N ASP A 63 29.17 12.38 7.00
CA ASP A 63 27.94 11.97 7.69
C ASP A 63 27.22 13.15 8.39
N LEU A 64 27.89 14.30 8.54
CA LEU A 64 27.35 15.45 9.26
C LEU A 64 26.05 15.99 8.66
N PRO A 65 25.87 16.10 7.33
CA PRO A 65 24.64 16.65 6.75
C PRO A 65 23.38 15.97 7.29
N PHE A 66 23.39 14.65 7.46
CA PHE A 66 22.26 13.87 7.98
C PHE A 66 22.04 14.02 9.49
N SER A 67 23.09 14.39 10.22
CA SER A 67 23.05 14.56 11.67
C SER A 67 22.59 15.95 12.11
N VAL A 68 22.78 16.97 11.26
CA VAL A 68 22.46 18.37 11.61
C VAL A 68 21.24 18.90 10.88
N ASN A 69 20.80 18.25 9.80
CA ASN A 69 19.62 18.68 9.03
C ASN A 69 18.44 17.72 9.20
N ALA A 70 17.23 18.28 9.13
CA ALA A 70 16.02 17.49 9.03
C ALA A 70 15.81 17.02 7.59
N VAL A 71 15.41 15.76 7.41
CA VAL A 71 14.97 15.24 6.11
C VAL A 71 13.45 15.31 6.07
N SER A 72 12.90 15.98 5.06
CA SER A 72 11.46 16.17 4.92
C SER A 72 10.91 15.34 3.77
N PHE A 73 9.78 14.68 4.00
CA PHE A 73 9.00 13.96 3.01
C PHE A 73 7.61 14.57 2.96
N SER A 74 7.05 14.72 1.77
CA SER A 74 5.66 15.13 1.57
C SER A 74 4.86 14.00 0.95
N THR A 75 3.54 14.10 1.01
CA THR A 75 2.66 13.16 0.32
C THR A 75 3.07 13.04 -1.16
N PHE A 76 3.33 11.82 -1.60
CA PHE A 76 3.96 11.54 -2.88
C PHE A 76 2.92 11.37 -4.00
N TYR A 77 2.93 12.32 -4.93
CA TYR A 77 2.22 12.23 -6.19
C TYR A 77 3.21 12.11 -7.35
N SER A 78 2.95 11.17 -8.25
CA SER A 78 3.66 11.09 -9.53
C SER A 78 2.70 10.60 -10.62
N PRO A 79 2.70 11.22 -11.82
CA PRO A 79 1.87 10.78 -12.95
C PRO A 79 2.07 9.30 -13.29
N CYS A 80 3.28 8.77 -13.12
CA CYS A 80 3.63 7.38 -13.37
C CYS A 80 3.17 6.43 -12.25
N TRP A 81 2.93 6.93 -11.04
CA TRP A 81 2.58 6.12 -9.87
C TRP A 81 1.12 6.22 -9.45
N ARG A 82 0.37 7.26 -9.84
CA ARG A 82 -1.02 7.46 -9.39
C ARG A 82 -1.95 6.28 -9.71
N ALA A 83 -1.80 5.66 -10.89
CA ALA A 83 -2.59 4.50 -11.26
C ALA A 83 -2.24 3.31 -10.37
N TRP A 84 -0.95 3.12 -10.09
CA TRP A 84 -0.46 2.09 -9.17
C TRP A 84 -0.90 2.33 -7.73
N ALA A 85 -0.99 3.57 -7.27
CA ALA A 85 -1.54 3.92 -5.96
C ALA A 85 -3.02 3.51 -5.87
N GLY A 86 -3.82 3.80 -6.90
CA GLY A 86 -5.22 3.36 -6.97
C GLY A 86 -5.35 1.83 -7.04
N ARG A 87 -4.48 1.16 -7.80
CA ARG A 87 -4.44 -0.31 -7.86
C ARG A 87 -4.05 -0.91 -6.51
N PHE A 88 -3.09 -0.30 -5.81
CA PHE A 88 -2.66 -0.72 -4.48
C PHE A 88 -3.81 -0.65 -3.47
N GLU A 89 -4.53 0.47 -3.41
CA GLU A 89 -5.72 0.65 -2.57
C GLU A 89 -6.74 -0.47 -2.80
N TYR A 90 -7.06 -0.71 -4.08
CA TYR A 90 -8.00 -1.74 -4.49
C TYR A 90 -7.54 -3.14 -4.09
N LEU A 91 -6.31 -3.51 -4.43
CA LEU A 91 -5.77 -4.85 -4.18
C LEU A 91 -5.64 -5.13 -2.68
N SER A 92 -5.20 -4.15 -1.89
CA SER A 92 -5.10 -4.25 -0.43
C SER A 92 -6.46 -4.47 0.22
N THR A 93 -7.47 -3.73 -0.23
CA THR A 93 -8.85 -3.88 0.27
C THR A 93 -9.50 -5.18 -0.17
N LEU A 94 -9.35 -5.55 -1.45
CA LEU A 94 -9.87 -6.81 -1.98
C LEU A 94 -9.25 -8.02 -1.27
N HIS A 95 -7.92 -8.01 -1.09
CA HIS A 95 -7.21 -9.09 -0.38
C HIS A 95 -7.75 -9.27 1.03
N TYR A 96 -7.96 -8.17 1.74
CA TYR A 96 -8.51 -8.18 3.08
C TYR A 96 -9.93 -8.78 3.13
N PHE A 97 -10.84 -8.37 2.22
CA PHE A 97 -12.18 -8.96 2.19
C PHE A 97 -12.16 -10.44 1.84
N LEU A 98 -11.27 -10.86 0.94
CA LEU A 98 -11.10 -12.29 0.66
C LEU A 98 -10.64 -13.06 1.89
N GLN A 99 -9.66 -12.54 2.65
CA GLN A 99 -9.24 -13.18 3.89
C GLN A 99 -10.38 -13.25 4.92
N LEU A 100 -11.17 -12.19 5.05
CA LEU A 100 -12.31 -12.15 5.95
C LEU A 100 -13.40 -13.13 5.54
N ASP A 101 -13.74 -13.21 4.26
CA ASP A 101 -14.74 -14.14 3.72
C ASP A 101 -14.27 -15.60 3.91
N PHE A 102 -12.98 -15.88 3.69
CA PHE A 102 -12.39 -17.20 3.97
C PHE A 102 -12.44 -17.56 5.45
N LEU A 103 -12.04 -16.63 6.33
CA LEU A 103 -12.07 -16.85 7.77
C LEU A 103 -13.50 -17.09 8.26
N THR A 104 -14.46 -16.32 7.74
CA THR A 104 -15.89 -16.49 8.07
C THR A 104 -16.40 -17.85 7.61
N TYR A 105 -16.03 -18.31 6.41
CA TYR A 105 -16.41 -19.63 5.92
C TYR A 105 -15.82 -20.77 6.75
N LEU A 106 -14.55 -20.65 7.11
CA LEU A 106 -13.87 -21.63 7.96
C LEU A 106 -14.22 -21.47 9.45
N GLY A 107 -15.04 -20.48 9.81
CA GLY A 107 -15.38 -20.11 11.18
C GLY A 107 -15.91 -21.27 12.03
N GLN A 108 -16.66 -22.19 11.43
CA GLN A 108 -17.16 -23.39 12.09
C GLN A 108 -16.07 -24.38 12.56
N PHE A 109 -14.84 -24.23 12.07
CA PHE A 109 -13.68 -25.04 12.46
C PHE A 109 -12.79 -24.34 13.49
N ILE A 110 -13.16 -23.15 13.98
CA ILE A 110 -12.41 -22.45 15.01
C ILE A 110 -12.69 -23.10 16.36
N THR A 111 -11.72 -23.83 16.87
CA THR A 111 -11.83 -24.48 18.19
C THR A 111 -11.68 -23.47 19.32
N VAL A 112 -12.05 -23.87 20.53
CA VAL A 112 -11.90 -23.05 21.75
C VAL A 112 -10.42 -22.67 21.96
N GLU A 113 -9.50 -23.58 21.65
CA GLU A 113 -8.06 -23.34 21.74
C GLU A 113 -7.60 -22.28 20.75
N ILE A 114 -8.10 -22.31 19.50
CA ILE A 114 -7.79 -21.28 18.50
C ILE A 114 -8.35 -19.93 18.95
N TYR A 115 -9.59 -19.88 19.46
CA TYR A 115 -10.15 -18.63 20.02
C TYR A 115 -9.28 -18.08 21.16
N SER A 116 -8.82 -18.93 22.07
CA SER A 116 -7.93 -18.51 23.17
C SER A 116 -6.61 -17.93 22.64
N VAL A 117 -5.99 -18.59 21.66
CA VAL A 117 -4.74 -18.09 21.03
C VAL A 117 -4.97 -16.74 20.35
N ILE A 118 -6.09 -16.58 19.64
CA ILE A 118 -6.46 -15.33 18.98
C ILE A 118 -6.67 -14.22 20.01
N GLU A 119 -7.47 -14.48 21.05
CA GLU A 119 -7.84 -13.49 22.07
C GLU A 119 -6.62 -13.03 22.88
N ASN A 120 -5.69 -13.95 23.18
CA ASN A 120 -4.43 -13.62 23.85
C ASN A 120 -3.55 -12.67 23.04
N LYS A 121 -3.56 -12.80 21.70
CA LYS A 121 -2.76 -11.95 20.82
C LYS A 121 -3.48 -10.66 20.44
N PHE A 122 -4.80 -10.72 20.25
CA PHE A 122 -5.65 -9.62 19.83
C PHE A 122 -6.88 -9.53 20.75
N PRO A 123 -6.74 -8.93 21.95
CA PRO A 123 -7.84 -8.82 22.90
C PRO A 123 -9.08 -8.15 22.29
N GLY A 124 -10.26 -8.72 22.53
CA GLY A 124 -11.56 -8.31 22.00
C GLY A 124 -11.88 -8.88 20.61
N PHE A 125 -10.89 -9.32 19.83
CA PHE A 125 -11.12 -9.77 18.46
C PHE A 125 -11.86 -11.11 18.38
N GLY A 126 -11.64 -12.03 19.32
CA GLY A 126 -12.30 -13.34 19.33
C GLY A 126 -13.82 -13.22 19.53
N THR A 127 -14.24 -12.37 20.47
CA THR A 127 -15.67 -12.06 20.71
C THR A 127 -16.31 -11.50 19.46
N LEU A 128 -15.65 -10.51 18.88
CA LEU A 128 -16.03 -9.89 17.64
C LEU A 128 -16.18 -11.00 16.55
N LEU A 129 -15.14 -11.82 16.34
CA LEU A 129 -15.12 -12.83 15.27
C LEU A 129 -16.27 -13.83 15.43
N LYS A 130 -16.59 -14.22 16.67
CA LYS A 130 -17.73 -15.08 16.98
C LYS A 130 -19.05 -14.46 16.53
N MET A 131 -19.32 -13.20 16.89
CA MET A 131 -20.54 -12.48 16.45
C MET A 131 -20.68 -12.48 14.93
N ARG A 132 -19.58 -12.29 14.21
CA ARG A 132 -19.56 -12.31 12.75
C ARG A 132 -19.90 -13.69 12.18
N ILE A 133 -19.28 -14.74 12.72
CA ILE A 133 -19.54 -16.12 12.29
C ILE A 133 -21.00 -16.48 12.54
N ASP A 134 -21.52 -16.17 13.73
CA ASP A 134 -22.90 -16.45 14.12
C ASP A 134 -23.89 -15.72 13.18
N HIS A 135 -23.68 -14.42 12.92
CA HIS A 135 -24.50 -13.65 11.98
C HIS A 135 -24.48 -14.24 10.56
N CYS A 136 -23.31 -14.67 10.07
CA CYS A 136 -23.19 -15.27 8.75
C CYS A 136 -23.82 -16.68 8.68
N GLN A 137 -23.79 -17.44 9.77
CA GLN A 137 -24.48 -18.73 9.85
C GLN A 137 -26.00 -18.56 9.87
N GLU A 138 -26.51 -17.61 10.65
CA GLU A 138 -27.94 -17.29 10.69
C GLU A 138 -28.46 -16.86 9.32
N TYR A 139 -27.74 -15.95 8.64
CA TYR A 139 -28.09 -15.53 7.29
C TYR A 139 -28.14 -16.70 6.30
N ARG A 140 -27.21 -17.65 6.41
CA ARG A 140 -27.22 -18.87 5.57
C ARG A 140 -28.43 -19.74 5.84
N SER A 141 -28.78 -19.97 7.11
CA SER A 141 -29.95 -20.76 7.47
C SER A 141 -31.24 -20.15 6.91
N ARG A 142 -31.41 -18.82 7.06
CA ARG A 142 -32.58 -18.09 6.53
C ARG A 142 -32.66 -18.17 5.00
N LEU A 143 -31.53 -18.02 4.31
CA LEU A 143 -31.52 -18.17 2.84
C LEU A 143 -31.87 -19.59 2.40
N ALA A 144 -31.36 -20.61 3.09
CA ALA A 144 -31.70 -22.00 2.80
C ALA A 144 -33.20 -22.28 3.00
N GLU A 145 -33.84 -21.67 4.00
CA GLU A 145 -35.28 -21.76 4.24
C GLU A 145 -36.11 -21.09 3.13
N ILE A 146 -35.66 -19.91 2.65
CA ILE A 146 -36.28 -19.22 1.51
C ILE A 146 -36.19 -20.08 0.24
N GLU A 147 -35.01 -20.64 -0.03
CA GLU A 147 -34.77 -21.50 -1.19
C GLU A 147 -35.51 -22.85 -1.12
N ALA A 148 -35.74 -23.37 0.09
CA ALA A 148 -36.57 -24.55 0.33
C ALA A 148 -38.07 -24.27 0.20
N GLY A 149 -38.48 -23.03 -0.13
CA GLY A 149 -39.88 -22.64 -0.29
C GLY A 149 -40.64 -22.47 1.03
N ASN A 150 -39.94 -22.41 2.16
CA ASN A 150 -40.53 -22.37 3.50
C ASN A 150 -40.49 -20.96 4.14
N GLY A 151 -39.84 -19.98 3.51
CA GLY A 151 -39.67 -18.63 4.04
C GLY A 151 -40.78 -17.64 3.60
N VAL A 152 -41.42 -16.98 4.57
CA VAL A 152 -42.23 -15.78 4.30
C VAL A 152 -41.26 -14.63 4.02
N GLY A 153 -41.20 -14.19 2.76
CA GLY A 153 -40.31 -13.12 2.31
C GLY A 153 -40.64 -11.79 2.98
N GLY A 154 -39.85 -11.41 3.98
CA GLY A 154 -39.83 -10.08 4.56
C GLY A 154 -38.39 -9.69 4.87
N TYR A 155 -37.85 -8.71 4.14
CA TYR A 155 -36.69 -7.97 4.63
C TYR A 155 -37.10 -7.26 5.93
N PRO A 156 -36.31 -7.29 7.02
CA PRO A 156 -36.54 -6.36 8.11
C PRO A 156 -36.27 -4.96 7.56
N GLU A 157 -37.31 -4.13 7.47
CA GLU A 157 -37.13 -2.69 7.42
C GLU A 157 -36.27 -2.29 8.62
N ASN A 158 -35.12 -1.68 8.35
CA ASN A 158 -34.31 -1.04 9.37
C ASN A 158 -35.16 0.03 10.07
N GLN A 159 -35.69 -0.27 11.25
CA GLN A 159 -36.45 0.68 12.07
C GLN A 159 -35.61 1.78 12.73
N ASP A 160 -34.34 1.95 12.33
CA ASP A 160 -33.46 3.02 12.84
C ASP A 160 -33.00 3.99 11.74
N SER A 161 -33.94 4.39 10.86
CA SER A 161 -33.73 5.48 9.90
C SER A 161 -34.64 6.67 10.24
N GLU A 162 -34.49 7.24 11.42
CA GLU A 162 -35.06 8.57 11.67
C GLU A 162 -34.28 9.62 10.85
N GLY A 163 -34.98 10.20 9.88
CA GLY A 163 -34.71 11.52 9.32
C GLY A 163 -33.63 11.56 8.25
N LEU A 164 -34.06 11.58 6.98
CA LEU A 164 -33.69 12.57 5.97
C LEU A 164 -34.54 12.31 4.72
N GLU A 165 -35.71 12.95 4.67
CA GLU A 165 -36.54 13.05 3.48
C GLU A 165 -35.77 13.79 2.38
N CYS A 166 -35.64 13.15 1.22
CA CYS A 166 -35.31 13.81 -0.03
C CYS A 166 -36.39 13.44 -1.05
N ASP A 167 -37.29 14.38 -1.31
CA ASP A 167 -38.40 14.29 -2.26
C ASP A 167 -38.01 13.68 -3.61
N GLN A 168 -38.68 12.59 -3.99
CA GLN A 168 -38.72 12.12 -5.37
C GLN A 168 -40.13 12.33 -5.93
N HIS A 169 -40.29 13.36 -6.78
CA HIS A 169 -41.39 13.40 -7.74
C HIS A 169 -40.94 12.65 -9.02
N GLY A 170 -41.68 11.60 -9.39
CA GLY A 170 -41.65 10.99 -10.72
C GLY A 170 -42.21 11.93 -11.81
N PRO A 171 -42.56 11.46 -13.04
CA PRO A 171 -42.94 10.10 -13.46
C PRO A 171 -42.10 9.62 -14.67
N GLY A 172 -42.18 8.43 -15.26
CA GLY A 172 -43.11 7.30 -15.26
C GLY A 172 -42.89 6.51 -16.57
N ASN A 173 -43.45 5.31 -16.60
CA ASN A 173 -43.71 4.43 -17.75
C ASN A 173 -42.60 3.53 -18.32
N ARG A 174 -42.72 2.29 -17.82
CA ARG A 174 -42.52 0.98 -18.43
C ARG A 174 -43.04 0.91 -19.88
N THR A 175 -42.22 0.39 -20.79
CA THR A 175 -42.65 -0.36 -21.98
C THR A 175 -41.69 -1.52 -22.20
N GLU A 176 -42.28 -2.72 -22.22
CA GLU A 176 -41.68 -3.97 -22.67
C GLU A 176 -41.63 -3.96 -24.19
N GLU A 177 -40.47 -4.25 -24.79
CA GLU A 177 -40.39 -4.78 -26.16
C GLU A 177 -39.19 -5.73 -26.26
N GLY A 178 -39.44 -6.89 -26.86
CA GLY A 178 -38.50 -8.00 -26.98
C GLY A 178 -37.81 -8.11 -28.35
N SER A 179 -37.04 -9.20 -28.46
CA SER A 179 -36.26 -9.69 -29.61
C SER A 179 -34.90 -9.00 -29.81
N GLU A 180 -33.82 -9.65 -30.25
CA GLU A 180 -33.46 -11.05 -30.50
C GLU A 180 -31.95 -11.03 -30.82
N ASN A 181 -31.27 -12.14 -30.50
CA ASN A 181 -30.03 -12.65 -31.14
C ASN A 181 -28.73 -11.81 -31.11
N ASN A 182 -27.73 -12.27 -30.36
CA ASN A 182 -26.41 -12.47 -30.96
C ASN A 182 -25.63 -13.65 -30.35
N THR A 183 -25.11 -14.47 -31.24
CA THR A 183 -24.44 -15.77 -31.02
C THR A 183 -22.95 -15.60 -30.69
N ASN A 184 -22.37 -16.68 -30.14
CA ASN A 184 -20.94 -16.96 -30.00
C ASN A 184 -20.10 -16.06 -29.08
N ASN A 185 -20.18 -16.36 -27.79
CA ASN A 185 -19.00 -16.35 -26.92
C ASN A 185 -18.97 -17.68 -26.15
N GLN A 186 -18.20 -18.64 -26.67
CA GLN A 186 -17.86 -19.83 -25.89
C GLN A 186 -17.01 -19.40 -24.70
N ARG A 187 -17.66 -19.15 -23.56
CA ARG A 187 -17.00 -19.03 -22.27
C ARG A 187 -16.26 -20.34 -21.99
N PRO A 188 -15.03 -20.30 -21.45
CA PRO A 188 -14.38 -21.51 -20.96
C PRO A 188 -15.30 -22.21 -19.94
N PRO A 189 -15.25 -23.56 -19.87
CA PRO A 189 -16.11 -24.33 -18.97
C PRO A 189 -15.94 -23.81 -17.54
N ARG A 190 -17.06 -23.42 -16.91
CA ARG A 190 -17.05 -22.98 -15.51
C ARG A 190 -16.61 -24.15 -14.64
N PRO A 191 -15.72 -23.94 -13.65
CA PRO A 191 -15.40 -24.98 -12.68
C PRO A 191 -16.67 -25.43 -11.93
N PRO A 192 -16.69 -26.66 -11.38
CA PRO A 192 -17.86 -27.23 -10.71
C PRO A 192 -18.41 -26.24 -9.67
N GLN A 193 -19.65 -25.82 -9.87
CA GLN A 193 -20.34 -24.92 -8.94
C GLN A 193 -20.83 -25.75 -7.76
N ASP A 194 -20.09 -25.77 -6.66
CA ASP A 194 -20.75 -25.88 -5.37
C ASP A 194 -21.62 -24.62 -5.23
N LEU A 195 -22.94 -24.79 -5.31
CA LEU A 195 -23.90 -23.69 -5.14
C LEU A 195 -23.74 -22.97 -3.81
N GLU A 196 -23.21 -23.63 -2.77
CA GLU A 196 -22.81 -22.97 -1.52
C GLU A 196 -21.78 -21.86 -1.76
N PHE A 197 -20.79 -22.11 -2.61
CA PHE A 197 -19.62 -21.24 -2.81
C PHE A 197 -19.93 -19.92 -3.51
N VAL A 198 -20.90 -19.94 -4.44
CA VAL A 198 -21.38 -18.73 -5.12
C VAL A 198 -22.14 -17.82 -4.15
N LYS A 199 -22.79 -18.39 -3.12
CA LYS A 199 -23.59 -17.67 -2.12
C LYS A 199 -22.77 -17.03 -1.00
N ILE A 200 -21.50 -17.43 -0.83
CA ILE A 200 -20.62 -16.96 0.26
C ILE A 200 -19.84 -15.68 -0.09
N ARG A 201 -19.75 -15.30 -1.38
CA ARG A 201 -18.86 -14.24 -1.88
C ARG A 201 -19.27 -12.79 -1.54
N GLY A 202 -19.94 -12.57 -0.42
CA GLY A 202 -20.64 -11.33 -0.10
C GLY A 202 -19.78 -10.07 -0.16
N HIS A 203 -18.56 -10.05 0.40
CA HIS A 203 -17.79 -8.81 0.54
C HIS A 203 -16.81 -8.60 -0.60
N ALA A 204 -16.03 -9.64 -0.93
CA ALA A 204 -15.05 -9.53 -2.01
C ALA A 204 -15.71 -9.30 -3.38
N ASP A 205 -16.82 -9.98 -3.69
CA ASP A 205 -17.51 -9.76 -4.97
C ASP A 205 -18.32 -8.47 -4.96
N SER A 206 -19.00 -8.13 -3.85
CA SER A 206 -19.63 -6.80 -3.72
C SER A 206 -18.62 -5.67 -3.89
N TYR A 207 -17.42 -5.80 -3.31
CA TYR A 207 -16.35 -4.83 -3.52
C TYR A 207 -15.85 -4.80 -4.97
N ARG A 208 -15.69 -5.95 -5.64
CA ARG A 208 -15.33 -5.99 -7.07
C ARG A 208 -16.38 -5.29 -7.93
N ASP A 209 -17.64 -5.67 -7.77
CA ASP A 209 -18.76 -5.17 -8.57
C ASP A 209 -19.01 -3.69 -8.29
N SER A 210 -19.05 -3.30 -7.02
CA SER A 210 -19.18 -1.90 -6.61
C SER A 210 -18.00 -1.08 -7.08
N THR A 211 -16.76 -1.58 -6.99
CA THR A 211 -15.59 -0.82 -7.47
C THR A 211 -15.62 -0.67 -8.98
N VAL A 212 -15.96 -1.72 -9.73
CA VAL A 212 -16.15 -1.63 -11.18
C VAL A 212 -17.27 -0.63 -11.52
N TYR A 213 -18.38 -0.63 -10.78
CA TYR A 213 -19.49 0.30 -11.01
C TYR A 213 -19.14 1.75 -10.62
N HIS A 214 -18.75 2.00 -9.38
CA HIS A 214 -18.48 3.33 -8.85
C HIS A 214 -17.19 3.95 -9.38
N SER A 215 -16.21 3.15 -9.83
CA SER A 215 -15.07 3.68 -10.58
C SER A 215 -15.48 4.42 -11.86
N ARG A 216 -16.66 4.10 -12.43
CA ARG A 216 -17.21 4.80 -13.58
C ARG A 216 -17.71 6.21 -13.24
N TYR A 217 -18.17 6.44 -12.02
CA TYR A 217 -18.91 7.66 -11.64
C TYR A 217 -18.20 8.53 -10.61
N HIS A 218 -17.52 7.92 -9.62
CA HIS A 218 -17.05 8.59 -8.41
C HIS A 218 -15.60 8.25 -7.99
N GLY A 219 -14.92 7.33 -8.69
CA GLY A 219 -13.58 6.84 -8.36
C GLY A 219 -13.53 5.77 -7.25
N ILE A 220 -12.41 5.04 -7.14
CA ILE A 220 -12.22 3.86 -6.26
C ILE A 220 -12.35 4.23 -4.79
N TYR A 221 -11.84 5.40 -4.37
CA TYR A 221 -11.95 5.84 -2.98
C TYR A 221 -13.42 5.98 -2.53
N ASN A 222 -14.30 6.41 -3.43
CA ASN A 222 -15.72 6.51 -3.15
C ASN A 222 -16.44 5.17 -3.29
N ALA A 223 -15.96 4.27 -4.16
CA ALA A 223 -16.46 2.89 -4.22
C ALA A 223 -16.36 2.19 -2.88
N HIS A 224 -15.23 2.36 -2.18
CA HIS A 224 -15.05 1.85 -0.82
C HIS A 224 -16.10 2.39 0.17
N LYS A 225 -16.53 3.65 0.01
CA LYS A 225 -17.56 4.26 0.87
C LYS A 225 -18.99 3.88 0.50
N SER A 226 -19.24 3.50 -0.74
CA SER A 226 -20.57 3.16 -1.26
C SER A 226 -20.90 1.67 -1.19
N VAL A 227 -19.92 0.78 -0.93
CA VAL A 227 -20.24 -0.57 -0.46
C VAL A 227 -20.94 -0.41 0.87
N ASP A 228 -22.20 -0.86 0.99
CA ASP A 228 -22.90 -0.88 2.27
C ASP A 228 -22.23 -1.92 3.17
N MET A 229 -21.20 -1.45 3.87
CA MET A 229 -20.38 -2.27 4.73
C MET A 229 -21.12 -2.39 6.05
N CYS A 230 -21.53 -3.62 6.40
CA CYS A 230 -22.06 -3.90 7.73
C CYS A 230 -21.10 -3.36 8.81
N THR A 231 -21.64 -2.96 9.96
CA THR A 231 -20.92 -2.31 11.07
C THR A 231 -19.62 -3.03 11.42
N TRP A 232 -19.63 -4.36 11.36
CA TRP A 232 -18.46 -5.22 11.47
C TRP A 232 -17.30 -4.81 10.55
N CYS A 233 -17.56 -4.72 9.25
CA CYS A 233 -16.55 -4.41 8.24
C CYS A 233 -15.95 -3.00 8.40
N ARG A 234 -16.68 -2.06 8.99
CA ARG A 234 -16.15 -0.71 9.31
C ARG A 234 -15.18 -0.76 10.49
N VAL A 235 -15.51 -1.53 11.52
CA VAL A 235 -14.64 -1.72 12.71
C VAL A 235 -13.38 -2.54 12.35
N THR A 236 -13.50 -3.51 11.44
CA THR A 236 -12.39 -4.41 11.11
C THR A 236 -11.44 -3.91 10.01
N GLN A 237 -11.67 -2.71 9.46
CA GLN A 237 -10.74 -2.07 8.52
C GLN A 237 -9.49 -1.50 9.18
N LEU A 238 -9.49 -1.36 10.51
CA LEU A 238 -8.33 -0.92 11.26
C LEU A 238 -7.12 -1.85 11.01
N PRO A 239 -5.89 -1.33 11.00
CA PRO A 239 -4.71 -2.11 10.64
C PRO A 239 -4.53 -3.36 11.52
N ILE A 240 -4.75 -3.19 12.82
CA ILE A 240 -4.69 -4.28 13.80
C ILE A 240 -5.72 -5.38 13.51
N MET A 241 -6.88 -5.03 12.99
CA MET A 241 -7.94 -5.99 12.65
C MET A 241 -7.63 -6.75 11.36
N ARG A 242 -6.97 -6.10 10.38
CA ARG A 242 -6.46 -6.78 9.18
C ARG A 242 -5.40 -7.81 9.56
N GLU A 243 -4.49 -7.46 10.47
CA GLU A 243 -3.51 -8.41 11.01
C GLU A 243 -4.20 -9.56 11.76
N ALA A 244 -5.20 -9.26 12.60
CA ALA A 244 -5.95 -10.27 13.35
C ALA A 244 -6.67 -11.26 12.43
N VAL A 245 -7.32 -10.78 11.35
CA VAL A 245 -7.94 -11.63 10.32
C VAL A 245 -6.90 -12.50 9.63
N ALA A 246 -5.80 -11.92 9.16
CA ALA A 246 -4.75 -12.67 8.47
C ALA A 246 -4.08 -13.72 9.37
N TYR A 247 -3.89 -13.40 10.66
CA TYR A 247 -3.35 -14.33 11.65
C TYR A 247 -4.33 -15.48 11.95
N SER A 248 -5.59 -15.14 12.20
CA SER A 248 -6.63 -16.13 12.51
C SER A 248 -6.86 -17.08 11.34
N LEU A 249 -6.92 -16.55 10.12
CA LEU A 249 -7.04 -17.36 8.91
C LEU A 249 -5.87 -18.34 8.77
N ARG A 250 -4.63 -17.92 9.07
CA ARG A 250 -3.46 -18.81 9.04
C ARG A 250 -3.60 -20.00 10.00
N LEU A 251 -4.11 -19.77 11.21
CA LEU A 251 -4.30 -20.83 12.19
C LEU A 251 -5.32 -21.88 11.71
N VAL A 252 -6.45 -21.41 11.19
CA VAL A 252 -7.56 -22.29 10.77
C VAL A 252 -7.23 -22.97 9.43
N ALA A 253 -6.62 -22.25 8.50
CA ALA A 253 -6.19 -22.79 7.21
C ALA A 253 -5.21 -23.95 7.37
N LYS A 254 -4.32 -23.90 8.37
CA LYS A 254 -3.40 -25.00 8.68
C LYS A 254 -4.13 -26.28 9.12
N GLN A 255 -5.27 -26.15 9.79
CA GLN A 255 -6.09 -27.30 10.21
C GLN A 255 -7.03 -27.79 9.11
N GLN A 256 -7.43 -26.90 8.19
CA GLN A 256 -8.44 -27.15 7.15
C GLN A 256 -7.85 -26.92 5.74
N GLU A 257 -6.67 -27.47 5.47
CA GLU A 257 -5.91 -27.18 4.24
C GLU A 257 -6.68 -27.53 2.95
N SER A 258 -7.44 -28.64 2.95
CA SER A 258 -8.26 -29.05 1.80
C SER A 258 -9.37 -28.04 1.50
N LYS A 259 -10.12 -27.61 2.52
CA LYS A 259 -11.20 -26.62 2.38
C LYS A 259 -10.64 -25.24 2.02
N PHE A 260 -9.51 -24.88 2.61
CA PHE A 260 -8.82 -23.64 2.28
C PHE A 260 -8.33 -23.62 0.83
N THR A 261 -7.78 -24.73 0.34
CA THR A 261 -7.38 -24.87 -1.07
C THR A 261 -8.57 -24.74 -2.01
N MET A 262 -9.70 -25.34 -1.66
CA MET A 262 -10.95 -25.20 -2.41
C MET A 262 -11.42 -23.73 -2.44
N LEU A 263 -11.38 -23.03 -1.29
CA LEU A 263 -11.73 -21.61 -1.18
C LEU A 263 -10.91 -20.73 -2.13
N ILE A 264 -9.60 -20.93 -2.12
CA ILE A 264 -8.66 -20.19 -2.96
C ILE A 264 -8.96 -20.43 -4.44
N ARG A 265 -9.08 -21.69 -4.86
CA ARG A 265 -9.38 -22.05 -6.27
C ARG A 265 -10.71 -21.47 -6.74
N ALA A 266 -11.70 -21.38 -5.87
CA ALA A 266 -13.02 -20.84 -6.20
C ALA A 266 -13.03 -19.30 -6.31
N ALA A 267 -12.27 -18.60 -5.47
CA ALA A 267 -12.30 -17.13 -5.39
C ALA A 267 -11.29 -16.42 -6.30
N LEU A 268 -10.22 -17.14 -6.69
CA LEU A 268 -9.09 -16.60 -7.44
C LEU A 268 -9.07 -17.16 -8.87
N PRO A 269 -9.54 -16.40 -9.86
CA PRO A 269 -9.80 -16.93 -11.22
C PRO A 269 -8.54 -17.39 -11.95
N ARG A 270 -7.35 -16.89 -11.57
CA ARG A 270 -6.07 -17.25 -12.17
C ARG A 270 -5.15 -18.04 -11.23
N TRP A 271 -5.69 -18.60 -10.17
CA TRP A 271 -4.92 -19.47 -9.27
C TRP A 271 -4.70 -20.84 -9.89
N SER A 272 -3.52 -21.06 -10.45
CA SER A 272 -3.16 -22.34 -11.09
C SER A 272 -2.76 -23.42 -10.08
N ALA A 273 -2.75 -24.68 -10.51
CA ALA A 273 -2.29 -25.81 -9.70
C ALA A 273 -0.80 -25.73 -9.28
N SER A 274 0.00 -24.86 -9.90
CA SER A 274 1.39 -24.62 -9.52
C SER A 274 1.56 -23.72 -8.30
N HIS A 275 0.49 -23.04 -7.85
CA HIS A 275 0.53 -22.19 -6.66
C HIS A 275 0.16 -23.01 -5.42
N SER A 276 1.03 -23.00 -4.43
CA SER A 276 0.76 -23.53 -3.09
C SER A 276 -0.25 -22.62 -2.37
N PRO A 277 -1.29 -23.15 -1.70
CA PRO A 277 -2.26 -22.36 -0.91
C PRO A 277 -1.61 -21.36 0.05
N GLN A 278 -0.44 -21.70 0.57
CA GLN A 278 0.34 -20.89 1.49
C GLN A 278 0.84 -19.59 0.84
N GLU A 279 1.05 -19.56 -0.48
CA GLU A 279 1.47 -18.37 -1.23
C GLU A 279 0.46 -17.21 -1.15
N ILE A 280 -0.80 -17.47 -0.75
CA ILE A 280 -1.77 -16.39 -0.56
C ILE A 280 -1.35 -15.46 0.59
N HIS A 281 -0.59 -15.98 1.56
CA HIS A 281 -0.05 -15.17 2.64
C HIS A 281 1.09 -14.27 2.16
N ASP A 282 1.74 -14.61 1.04
CA ASP A 282 2.79 -13.81 0.42
C ASP A 282 2.22 -12.68 -0.46
N LEU A 283 0.91 -12.69 -0.72
CA LEU A 283 0.18 -11.59 -1.36
C LEU A 283 -0.16 -10.46 -0.38
N HIS A 284 0.49 -10.43 0.79
CA HIS A 284 0.33 -9.35 1.76
C HIS A 284 0.96 -8.05 1.23
N LEU A 285 0.21 -6.95 1.35
CA LEU A 285 0.70 -5.62 1.06
C LEU A 285 0.66 -4.78 2.33
N ASP A 286 1.84 -4.46 2.86
CA ASP A 286 1.97 -3.58 4.00
C ASP A 286 1.39 -2.20 3.67
N GLN A 287 0.44 -1.76 4.49
CA GLN A 287 -0.30 -0.52 4.27
C GLN A 287 0.60 0.73 4.25
N TRP A 288 1.70 0.70 4.98
CA TRP A 288 2.67 1.79 5.08
C TRP A 288 3.75 1.80 3.99
N THR A 289 3.73 0.89 3.03
CA THR A 289 4.77 0.80 2.00
C THR A 289 4.35 1.38 0.66
N ILE A 290 5.32 1.62 -0.22
CA ILE A 290 5.09 1.82 -1.65
C ILE A 290 5.50 0.52 -2.36
N PRO A 291 4.56 -0.40 -2.65
CA PRO A 291 4.89 -1.67 -3.27
C PRO A 291 5.54 -1.51 -4.64
N SER A 292 6.28 -2.53 -5.07
CA SER A 292 6.81 -2.54 -6.43
C SER A 292 5.69 -2.72 -7.45
N GLN A 293 5.86 -2.16 -8.65
CA GLN A 293 4.88 -2.31 -9.74
C GLN A 293 4.74 -3.77 -10.17
N SER A 294 5.83 -4.54 -10.16
CA SER A 294 5.80 -5.98 -10.47
C SER A 294 5.02 -6.78 -9.43
N SER A 295 5.15 -6.45 -8.14
CA SER A 295 4.36 -7.07 -7.06
C SER A 295 2.85 -6.80 -7.25
N LEU A 296 2.47 -5.55 -7.51
CA LEU A 296 1.07 -5.18 -7.77
C LEU A 296 0.54 -5.81 -9.06
N ALA A 297 1.36 -5.90 -10.11
CA ALA A 297 0.99 -6.55 -11.37
C ALA A 297 0.75 -8.05 -11.19
N LYS A 298 1.64 -8.74 -10.46
CA LYS A 298 1.50 -10.16 -10.14
C LYS A 298 0.21 -10.42 -9.36
N MET A 299 0.00 -9.65 -8.29
CA MET A 299 -1.17 -9.79 -7.43
C MET A 299 -2.48 -9.48 -8.17
N GLY A 300 -2.51 -8.40 -8.96
CA GLY A 300 -3.68 -8.08 -9.78
C GLY A 300 -3.96 -9.14 -10.86
N GLY A 301 -2.90 -9.69 -11.46
CA GLY A 301 -3.01 -10.83 -12.38
C GLY A 301 -3.71 -12.03 -11.74
N ILE A 302 -3.32 -12.41 -10.51
CA ILE A 302 -3.95 -13.50 -9.73
C ILE A 302 -5.43 -13.21 -9.46
N TYR A 303 -5.75 -11.96 -9.08
CA TYR A 303 -7.14 -11.56 -8.82
C TYR A 303 -7.99 -11.34 -10.07
N GLY A 304 -7.39 -11.31 -11.25
CA GLY A 304 -8.09 -11.00 -12.50
C GLY A 304 -8.59 -9.56 -12.55
N ASP A 305 -7.82 -8.60 -12.04
CA ASP A 305 -8.22 -7.20 -11.96
C ASP A 305 -8.10 -6.42 -13.28
N ASP A 306 -7.82 -7.08 -14.42
CA ASP A 306 -7.54 -6.41 -15.70
C ASP A 306 -8.61 -5.38 -16.13
N PRO A 307 -9.93 -5.65 -16.02
CA PRO A 307 -10.94 -4.66 -16.39
C PRO A 307 -10.85 -3.40 -15.52
N LEU A 308 -10.55 -3.56 -14.23
CA LEU A 308 -10.34 -2.44 -13.31
C LEU A 308 -9.02 -1.75 -13.60
N TRP A 309 -7.95 -2.50 -13.83
CA TRP A 309 -6.63 -1.95 -14.11
C TRP A 309 -6.63 -1.08 -15.37
N GLN A 310 -7.24 -1.56 -16.47
CA GLN A 310 -7.42 -0.77 -17.69
C GLN A 310 -8.16 0.53 -17.43
N ARG A 311 -9.22 0.51 -16.60
CA ARG A 311 -9.97 1.71 -16.23
C ARG A 311 -9.11 2.68 -15.42
N VAL A 312 -8.42 2.22 -14.39
CA VAL A 312 -7.57 3.05 -13.53
C VAL A 312 -6.45 3.73 -14.34
N GLN A 313 -5.89 3.05 -15.34
CA GLN A 313 -4.94 3.65 -16.27
C GLN A 313 -5.61 4.72 -17.17
N GLY A 314 -6.82 4.40 -17.67
CA GLY A 314 -7.60 5.24 -18.58
C GLY A 314 -8.35 6.41 -17.94
N TRP A 315 -8.32 6.59 -16.61
CA TRP A 315 -9.01 7.66 -15.88
C TRP A 315 -8.48 9.07 -16.19
N HIS A 316 -8.37 9.51 -17.45
CA HIS A 316 -8.03 10.89 -17.81
C HIS A 316 -9.19 11.83 -17.72
N ASN A 317 -10.27 11.45 -18.38
CA ASN A 317 -11.40 12.29 -18.68
C ASN A 317 -12.56 11.31 -18.83
N ILE A 318 -13.33 11.08 -17.77
CA ILE A 318 -14.63 10.46 -17.97
C ILE A 318 -15.52 11.62 -18.43
N TYR A 319 -15.81 11.68 -19.73
CA TYR A 319 -16.94 12.47 -20.21
C TYR A 319 -18.17 11.90 -19.51
N HIS A 320 -18.81 12.72 -18.66
CA HIS A 320 -20.17 12.43 -18.27
C HIS A 320 -21.05 12.69 -19.49
N GLU A 321 -21.93 11.74 -19.83
CA GLU A 321 -23.01 11.91 -20.82
C GLU A 321 -24.06 12.96 -20.37
N TYR A 322 -23.88 13.54 -19.19
CA TYR A 322 -24.74 14.55 -18.56
C TYR A 322 -23.91 15.78 -18.13
N PRO A 323 -24.52 16.97 -18.01
CA PRO A 323 -23.82 18.23 -17.71
C PRO A 323 -23.41 18.32 -16.24
N LEU A 324 -22.55 17.41 -15.80
CA LEU A 324 -21.83 17.50 -14.53
C LEU A 324 -20.42 18.04 -14.79
N PRO A 325 -19.85 18.83 -13.87
CA PRO A 325 -18.50 19.33 -14.02
C PRO A 325 -17.52 18.17 -14.19
N VAL A 326 -16.52 18.35 -15.05
CA VAL A 326 -15.44 17.36 -15.26
C VAL A 326 -14.70 17.18 -13.94
N VAL A 327 -15.00 16.10 -13.22
CA VAL A 327 -14.29 15.77 -11.98
C VAL A 327 -12.98 15.08 -12.34
N ASN A 328 -11.86 15.78 -12.16
CA ASN A 328 -10.52 15.20 -12.31
C ASN A 328 -10.21 14.26 -11.12
N TYR A 329 -10.73 13.04 -11.14
CA TYR A 329 -10.45 11.99 -10.13
C TYR A 329 -8.95 11.61 -10.03
N ARG A 330 -8.12 12.06 -10.99
CA ARG A 330 -6.67 11.78 -11.11
C ARG A 330 -5.82 12.30 -9.97
N GLU A 331 -6.28 13.32 -9.26
CA GLU A 331 -5.55 13.93 -8.15
C GLU A 331 -5.92 13.33 -6.80
N LYS A 332 -6.50 12.12 -6.75
CA LYS A 332 -6.95 11.53 -5.47
C LYS A 332 -5.98 10.53 -4.88
N PHE A 333 -5.21 9.81 -5.69
CA PHE A 333 -4.33 8.75 -5.19
C PHE A 333 -2.89 9.23 -5.05
N ARG A 334 -2.45 9.29 -3.80
CA ARG A 334 -1.08 9.58 -3.43
C ARG A 334 -0.62 8.56 -2.40
N PHE A 335 0.68 8.31 -2.37
CA PHE A 335 1.28 7.60 -1.25
C PHE A 335 1.59 8.61 -0.14
N SER A 336 1.54 8.17 1.10
CA SER A 336 1.82 9.03 2.24
C SER A 336 3.26 9.50 2.29
N ALA A 337 3.49 10.61 2.99
CA ALA A 337 4.84 11.05 3.30
C ALA A 337 5.59 9.98 4.10
N ALA A 338 4.89 9.30 5.01
CA ALA A 338 5.40 8.15 5.75
C ALA A 338 5.88 7.01 4.82
N ALA A 339 5.08 6.60 3.82
CA ALA A 339 5.48 5.54 2.89
C ALA A 339 6.68 5.93 2.02
N ALA A 340 6.75 7.20 1.60
CA ALA A 340 7.91 7.74 0.90
C ALA A 340 9.17 7.74 1.79
N ALA A 341 9.02 8.12 3.07
CA ALA A 341 10.10 8.08 4.05
C ALA A 341 10.60 6.64 4.27
N ILE A 342 9.69 5.68 4.50
CA ILE A 342 10.02 4.26 4.67
C ILE A 342 10.81 3.76 3.47
N ARG A 343 10.30 4.00 2.25
CA ARG A 343 10.98 3.61 1.02
C ARG A 343 12.39 4.21 0.95
N CYS A 344 12.57 5.48 1.25
CA CYS A 344 13.89 6.12 1.24
C CYS A 344 14.82 5.49 2.28
N LEU A 345 14.38 5.38 3.54
CA LEU A 345 15.16 4.83 4.64
C LEU A 345 15.60 3.39 4.36
N SER A 346 14.72 2.54 3.82
CA SER A 346 15.08 1.16 3.45
C SER A 346 16.21 1.05 2.41
N HIS A 347 16.46 2.08 1.61
CA HIS A 347 17.56 2.10 0.64
C HIS A 347 18.83 2.80 1.15
N LEU A 348 18.79 3.45 2.31
CA LEU A 348 19.98 4.04 2.92
C LEU A 348 20.83 2.96 3.59
N GLN A 349 22.15 3.15 3.59
CA GLN A 349 23.06 2.32 4.39
C GLN A 349 22.81 2.53 5.88
N ASP A 350 22.98 1.49 6.68
CA ASP A 350 22.78 1.50 8.14
C ASP A 350 23.54 2.64 8.82
N LYS A 351 24.79 2.88 8.39
CA LYS A 351 25.64 3.97 8.89
C LYS A 351 24.98 5.34 8.74
N VAL A 352 24.30 5.57 7.62
CA VAL A 352 23.56 6.83 7.36
C VAL A 352 22.29 6.89 8.20
N ARG A 353 21.53 5.79 8.28
CA ARG A 353 20.31 5.72 9.10
C ARG A 353 20.57 6.04 10.57
N MET A 354 21.69 5.55 11.12
CA MET A 354 22.12 5.82 12.50
C MET A 354 22.56 7.27 12.76
N ARG A 355 22.85 8.03 11.70
CA ARG A 355 23.24 9.44 11.78
C ARG A 355 22.05 10.38 11.70
N LEU A 356 20.93 9.95 11.13
CA LEU A 356 19.70 10.75 11.08
C LEU A 356 19.26 11.15 12.49
N ARG A 357 18.80 12.41 12.61
CA ARG A 357 18.25 12.94 13.87
C ARG A 357 16.81 13.36 13.76
N LYS A 358 16.37 13.81 12.58
CA LYS A 358 15.02 14.32 12.39
C LYS A 358 14.48 13.97 11.01
N VAL A 359 13.33 13.31 11.01
CA VAL A 359 12.49 13.08 9.82
C VAL A 359 11.19 13.86 10.01
N VAL A 360 10.82 14.66 9.02
CA VAL A 360 9.57 15.42 9.01
C VAL A 360 8.67 14.84 7.93
N LEU A 361 7.46 14.40 8.32
CA LEU A 361 6.44 13.87 7.44
C LEU A 361 5.37 14.93 7.24
N VAL A 362 5.25 15.46 6.03
CA VAL A 362 4.26 16.47 5.65
C VAL A 362 3.12 15.75 4.93
N GLU A 363 2.09 15.38 5.68
CA GLU A 363 0.87 14.77 5.14
C GLU A 363 -0.11 15.88 4.76
N ASP A 364 0.10 16.46 3.59
CA ASP A 364 -0.65 17.62 3.08
C ASP A 364 -1.81 17.26 2.14
N GLN A 365 -1.97 15.97 1.83
CA GLN A 365 -3.01 15.43 0.99
C GLN A 365 -3.46 14.05 1.50
N LEU A 366 -4.67 13.63 1.13
CA LEU A 366 -5.14 12.27 1.42
C LEU A 366 -4.25 11.23 0.69
N ALA A 367 -3.91 10.17 1.40
CA ALA A 367 -3.08 9.07 0.92
C ALA A 367 -3.85 7.74 0.92
N VAL A 368 -3.44 6.82 0.04
CA VAL A 368 -3.95 5.45 -0.04
C VAL A 368 -3.49 4.59 1.14
N ALA A 369 -4.13 3.44 1.32
CA ALA A 369 -3.77 2.37 2.25
C ALA A 369 -3.86 2.73 3.75
N ASP A 370 -4.96 3.34 4.15
CA ASP A 370 -5.27 3.76 5.53
C ASP A 370 -4.16 4.61 6.19
N PRO A 371 -4.31 5.95 6.14
CA PRO A 371 -3.39 6.89 6.77
C PRO A 371 -3.14 6.69 8.26
N SER A 372 -4.05 6.03 8.99
CA SER A 372 -3.88 5.77 10.42
C SER A 372 -2.74 4.78 10.70
N SER A 373 -2.44 3.92 9.73
CA SER A 373 -1.46 2.84 9.83
C SER A 373 -0.02 3.25 9.50
N HIS A 374 0.16 4.33 8.73
CA HIS A 374 1.42 4.54 8.02
C HIS A 374 2.65 4.73 8.93
N ALA A 375 2.43 5.26 10.13
CA ALA A 375 3.49 5.45 11.11
C ALA A 375 4.04 4.12 11.67
N VAL A 376 3.27 3.02 11.61
CA VAL A 376 3.69 1.69 12.09
C VAL A 376 4.96 1.24 11.38
N GLY A 377 5.06 1.48 10.07
CA GLY A 377 6.24 1.12 9.29
C GLY A 377 7.54 1.83 9.71
N LEU A 378 7.46 2.93 10.46
CA LEU A 378 8.62 3.67 10.95
C LEU A 378 9.15 3.15 12.30
N ILE A 379 8.40 2.30 12.99
CA ILE A 379 8.75 1.81 14.33
C ILE A 379 10.14 1.16 14.33
N HIS A 380 10.44 0.31 13.35
CA HIS A 380 11.72 -0.39 13.29
C HIS A 380 12.91 0.57 13.13
N PHE A 381 12.77 1.66 12.35
CA PHE A 381 13.83 2.67 12.21
C PHE A 381 14.03 3.48 13.50
N CYS A 382 12.96 3.75 14.24
CA CYS A 382 13.04 4.41 15.55
C CYS A 382 13.68 3.50 16.61
N GLN A 383 13.45 2.19 16.53
CA GLN A 383 14.10 1.20 17.39
C GLN A 383 15.59 1.06 17.05
N GLU A 384 15.92 0.99 15.76
CA GLU A 384 17.30 0.94 15.25
C GLU A 384 18.09 2.19 15.68
N ASN A 385 17.52 3.37 15.51
CA ASN A 385 18.12 4.65 15.88
C ASN A 385 17.27 5.37 16.92
N THR A 386 17.54 5.12 18.21
CA THR A 386 16.82 5.72 19.35
C THR A 386 16.94 7.25 19.44
N ARG A 387 17.82 7.88 18.66
CA ARG A 387 17.98 9.34 18.56
C ARG A 387 17.20 9.94 17.38
N LEU A 388 16.57 9.12 16.55
CA LEU A 388 15.72 9.57 15.46
C LEU A 388 14.41 10.13 16.03
N LYS A 389 14.12 11.39 15.70
CA LYS A 389 12.82 12.01 15.97
C LYS A 389 12.02 12.06 14.68
N VAL A 390 10.81 11.52 14.70
CA VAL A 390 9.84 11.62 13.60
C VAL A 390 8.78 12.63 13.98
N GLU A 391 8.60 13.65 13.15
CA GLU A 391 7.59 14.70 13.34
C GLU A 391 6.57 14.62 12.21
N ARG A 392 5.30 14.41 12.54
CA ARG A 392 4.20 14.47 11.58
C ARG A 392 3.60 15.87 11.57
N ARG A 393 3.45 16.45 10.38
CA ARG A 393 2.78 17.73 10.12
C ARG A 393 1.58 17.48 9.23
N LEU A 394 0.42 17.91 9.70
CA LEU A 394 -0.81 17.99 8.91
C LEU A 394 -0.91 19.41 8.35
N LYS A 395 -1.29 19.56 7.09
CA LYS A 395 -1.56 20.85 6.48
C LYS A 395 -3.01 20.97 6.07
#